data_AF-A0A166BU12-F1
#
_entry.id   AF-A0A166BU12-F1
#
_cell.length_a   1.000
_cell.length_b   1.000
_cell.length_c   1.000
_cell.angle_alpha   90.00
_cell.angle_beta   90.00
_cell.angle_gamma   90.00
#
_symmetry.space_group_name_H-M   'P 1'
#
loop_
_entity.id
_entity.type
_entity.pdbx_description
1 polymer ?
#
loop_
_entity_poly.entity_id
_entity_poly.type
_entity_poly.pdbx_seq_one_letter_code
_entity_poly.pdbx_strand_id
1 'polypeptide(L)'
;MTPAQIVAALFTPLFLLYLYVRINDSKLMRLPPSVAQAFQSERWTEDDVKKEFLGMQEKSINIEGRLPQKTGRRYIVVGGAGFLGGWIVRHLIERGEDPRRVRVLDIRPPTRPDLTSGPATLVDFRAVDITDKVALDAAFDAAWPDGSTSHDETTVFHTAANIRFYERHPDLLYRSSKVNVDGTQNILDACQRTGVKILVYTSSGSVLVHRTRFLLGLFEKEPPMFTQAVDDKSPIPDRHDKTFSNYAASKIEGEKRVRNANGTGKGLRTGCIRPGNGIYGPGGDVLCGAYLVRQTNPTWIGKSLQSFIFVENVSLAHLCYEARLLESPALGGDAFCVVDRGPPATYGDVYMASTLLTDGLVTFPELSSTGMLMLAHVFEWLHLARYFTSTSSSAVTRAFGRLIPSIDGDLINLQPSLWALTAIHLVFDDSRARLPPSKGGLGYEPLWSTREGLCKLVDEHIKAGGKAEERSIAGGGVSLGFASSKAQRGVGRVVEKIDPVGVVN
;
A
#
# COMPACT_ATOMS: atom_id res chain seq x y z
N MET A 1 7.39 -37.03 -42.57
CA MET A 1 8.15 -35.77 -42.35
C MET A 1 9.62 -36.11 -42.27
N THR A 2 10.49 -35.34 -42.92
CA THR A 2 11.95 -35.48 -42.75
C THR A 2 12.36 -35.03 -41.33
N PRO A 3 13.51 -35.47 -40.81
CA PRO A 3 14.03 -34.98 -39.53
C PRO A 3 14.10 -33.44 -39.47
N ALA A 4 14.44 -32.78 -40.59
CA ALA A 4 14.43 -31.33 -40.71
C ALA A 4 13.02 -30.71 -40.59
N GLN A 5 11.99 -31.37 -41.15
CA GLN A 5 10.60 -30.92 -41.01
C GLN A 5 10.09 -31.09 -39.58
N ILE A 6 10.53 -32.13 -38.84
CA ILE A 6 10.18 -32.34 -37.43
C ILE A 6 10.85 -31.27 -36.56
N VAL A 7 12.13 -31.00 -36.80
CA VAL A 7 12.86 -29.91 -36.12
C VAL A 7 12.18 -28.57 -36.40
N ALA A 8 11.90 -28.23 -37.66
CA ALA A 8 11.21 -26.98 -38.00
C ALA A 8 9.82 -26.89 -37.32
N ALA A 9 9.02 -27.96 -37.34
CA ALA A 9 7.71 -27.98 -36.70
C ALA A 9 7.75 -27.78 -35.17
N LEU A 10 8.82 -28.22 -34.50
CA LEU A 10 9.00 -28.03 -33.05
C LEU A 10 9.58 -26.66 -32.69
N PHE A 11 10.53 -26.15 -33.48
CA PHE A 11 11.22 -24.88 -33.17
C PHE A 11 10.46 -23.64 -33.65
N THR A 12 9.69 -23.72 -34.74
CA THR A 12 8.96 -22.57 -35.26
C THR A 12 7.96 -21.99 -34.23
N PRO A 13 7.12 -22.77 -33.53
CA PRO A 13 6.19 -22.22 -32.52
C PRO A 13 6.92 -21.59 -31.34
N LEU A 14 8.01 -22.20 -30.86
CA LEU A 14 8.82 -21.66 -29.76
C LEU A 14 9.51 -20.35 -30.16
N PHE A 15 10.02 -20.27 -31.39
CA PHE A 15 10.62 -19.06 -31.92
C PHE A 15 9.59 -17.94 -32.11
N LEU A 16 8.39 -18.26 -32.63
CA LEU A 16 7.30 -17.29 -32.76
C LEU A 16 6.82 -16.79 -31.40
N LEU A 17 6.72 -17.67 -30.39
CA LEU A 17 6.39 -17.28 -29.02
C LEU A 17 7.47 -16.37 -28.42
N TYR A 18 8.75 -16.71 -28.61
CA TYR A 18 9.86 -15.86 -28.20
C TYR A 18 9.78 -14.48 -28.85
N LEU A 19 9.59 -14.40 -30.17
CA LEU A 19 9.41 -13.13 -30.88
C LEU A 19 8.22 -12.34 -30.34
N TYR A 20 7.08 -12.99 -30.10
CA TYR A 20 5.91 -12.35 -29.51
C TYR A 20 6.23 -11.76 -28.14
N VAL A 21 6.87 -12.53 -27.26
CA VAL A 21 7.28 -12.08 -25.91
C VAL A 21 8.19 -10.85 -26.02
N ARG A 22 9.20 -10.87 -26.90
CA ARG A 22 10.11 -9.73 -27.08
C ARG A 22 9.40 -8.48 -27.62
N ILE A 23 8.51 -8.65 -28.61
CA ILE A 23 7.74 -7.55 -29.19
C ILE A 23 6.79 -6.96 -28.15
N ASN A 24 6.09 -7.80 -27.37
CA ASN A 24 5.17 -7.33 -26.35
C ASN A 24 5.90 -6.66 -25.18
N ASP A 25 7.05 -7.20 -24.75
CA ASP A 25 7.91 -6.58 -23.75
C ASP A 25 8.38 -5.19 -24.17
N SER A 26 8.77 -4.99 -25.44
CA SER A 26 9.15 -3.67 -25.94
C SER A 26 8.03 -2.63 -25.84
N LYS A 27 6.77 -3.07 -25.75
CA LYS A 27 5.58 -2.22 -25.58
C LYS A 27 5.23 -2.02 -24.11
N LEU A 28 5.38 -3.04 -23.27
CA LEU A 28 5.04 -3.00 -21.85
C LEU A 28 6.14 -2.36 -20.98
N MET A 29 7.41 -2.55 -21.35
CA MET A 29 8.57 -2.10 -20.57
C MET A 29 9.11 -0.76 -21.09
N ARG A 30 8.21 0.11 -21.57
CA ARG A 30 8.55 1.47 -22.00
C ARG A 30 7.59 2.47 -21.37
N LEU A 31 8.08 3.69 -21.18
CA LEU A 31 7.23 4.81 -20.82
C LEU A 31 6.52 5.32 -22.09
N PRO A 32 5.18 5.47 -22.09
CA PRO A 32 4.45 6.03 -23.23
C PRO A 32 5.00 7.41 -23.60
N PRO A 33 5.13 7.76 -24.89
CA PRO A 33 5.74 9.03 -25.31
C PRO A 33 5.10 10.28 -24.67
N SER A 34 3.77 10.27 -24.50
CA SER A 34 3.04 11.36 -23.84
C SER A 34 3.46 11.56 -22.39
N VAL A 35 3.63 10.45 -21.66
CA VAL A 35 4.08 10.46 -20.26
C VAL A 35 5.56 10.81 -20.17
N ALA A 36 6.37 10.24 -21.06
CA ALA A 36 7.80 10.54 -21.12
C ALA A 36 8.06 12.02 -21.35
N GLN A 37 7.30 12.67 -22.25
CA GLN A 37 7.39 14.10 -22.50
C GLN A 37 6.91 14.94 -21.30
N ALA A 38 5.82 14.53 -20.64
CA ALA A 38 5.26 15.28 -19.52
C ALA A 38 6.17 15.30 -18.27
N PHE A 39 6.95 14.23 -18.04
CA PHE A 39 7.76 14.06 -16.83
C PHE A 39 9.27 13.91 -17.11
N GLN A 40 9.75 14.36 -18.30
CA GLN A 40 11.13 14.14 -18.74
C GLN A 40 12.17 14.85 -17.85
N SER A 41 11.89 16.11 -17.50
CA SER A 41 12.81 16.98 -16.74
C SER A 41 12.88 16.65 -15.25
N GLU A 42 12.11 15.68 -14.79
CA GLU A 42 11.84 15.42 -13.38
C GLU A 42 12.40 14.06 -12.90
N ARG A 43 13.18 13.41 -13.77
CA ARG A 43 13.86 12.13 -13.48
C ARG A 43 15.01 12.33 -12.50
N TRP A 44 15.20 11.36 -11.60
CA TRP A 44 16.21 11.46 -10.56
C TRP A 44 17.60 11.17 -11.12
N THR A 45 18.58 11.95 -10.69
CA THR A 45 20.01 11.63 -10.88
C THR A 45 20.60 11.05 -9.60
N GLU A 46 21.73 10.35 -9.72
CA GLU A 46 22.44 9.86 -8.53
C GLU A 46 22.90 11.00 -7.62
N ASP A 47 23.34 12.11 -8.21
CA ASP A 47 23.85 13.27 -7.48
C ASP A 47 22.72 13.94 -6.67
N ASP A 48 21.53 14.06 -7.25
CA ASP A 48 20.37 14.58 -6.54
C ASP A 48 20.01 13.71 -5.33
N VAL A 49 20.02 12.39 -5.50
CA VAL A 49 19.70 11.43 -4.42
C VAL A 49 20.75 11.48 -3.31
N LYS A 50 22.05 11.49 -3.66
CA LYS A 50 23.14 11.59 -2.68
C LYS A 50 23.05 12.89 -1.88
N LYS A 51 22.83 14.02 -2.58
CA LYS A 51 22.69 15.33 -1.94
C LYS A 51 21.52 15.37 -0.96
N GLU A 52 20.37 14.83 -1.35
CA GLU A 52 19.18 14.74 -0.49
C GLU A 52 19.46 13.87 0.75
N PHE A 53 20.08 12.71 0.57
CA PHE A 53 20.37 11.77 1.65
C PHE A 53 21.33 12.39 2.69
N LEU A 54 22.41 13.03 2.23
CA LEU A 54 23.37 13.71 3.12
C LEU A 54 22.73 14.90 3.84
N GLY A 55 21.98 15.73 3.13
CA GLY A 55 21.30 16.88 3.74
C GLY A 55 20.27 16.47 4.81
N MET A 56 19.58 15.35 4.61
CA MET A 56 18.65 14.80 5.59
C MET A 56 19.36 14.28 6.85
N GLN A 57 20.55 13.69 6.72
CA GLN A 57 21.35 13.26 7.88
C GLN A 57 21.84 14.44 8.72
N GLU A 58 22.09 15.60 8.10
CA GLU A 58 22.48 16.83 8.80
C GLU A 58 21.30 17.53 9.47
N LYS A 59 20.11 17.52 8.85
CA LYS A 59 18.90 18.18 9.36
C LYS A 59 17.68 17.29 9.22
N SER A 60 17.26 16.69 10.33
CA SER A 60 16.01 15.93 10.38
C SER A 60 14.82 16.84 10.05
N ILE A 61 14.03 16.43 9.06
CA ILE A 61 12.71 17.02 8.80
C ILE A 61 11.81 16.64 9.98
N ASN A 62 11.22 17.64 10.63
CA ASN A 62 10.32 17.45 11.76
C ASN A 62 8.87 17.70 11.31
N ILE A 63 7.97 16.81 11.74
CA ILE A 63 6.53 16.93 11.50
C ILE A 63 5.84 17.88 12.48
N GLU A 64 6.50 18.20 13.61
CA GLU A 64 6.04 19.20 14.56
C GLU A 64 5.80 20.55 13.89
N GLY A 65 4.61 21.11 14.12
CA GLY A 65 4.14 22.34 13.46
C GLY A 65 3.46 22.13 12.11
N ARG A 66 3.49 20.92 11.53
CA ARG A 66 2.73 20.56 10.33
C ARG A 66 1.44 19.80 10.65
N LEU A 67 1.40 19.15 11.80
CA LEU A 67 0.18 18.53 12.32
C LEU A 67 -0.88 19.60 12.64
N PRO A 68 -2.17 19.34 12.40
CA PRO A 68 -3.25 20.20 12.88
C PRO A 68 -3.19 20.41 14.39
N GLN A 69 -3.91 21.41 14.89
CA GLN A 69 -3.95 21.69 16.33
C GLN A 69 -4.50 20.51 17.14
N LYS A 70 -3.98 20.35 18.36
CA LYS A 70 -4.51 19.42 19.36
C LYS A 70 -6.00 19.68 19.56
N THR A 71 -6.80 18.62 19.57
CA THR A 71 -8.25 18.73 19.75
C THR A 71 -8.71 18.28 21.14
N GLY A 72 -7.88 17.49 21.85
CA GLY A 72 -8.23 16.95 23.16
C GLY A 72 -9.32 15.87 23.12
N ARG A 73 -9.63 15.33 21.94
CA ARG A 73 -10.66 14.30 21.72
C ARG A 73 -10.23 12.92 22.20
N ARG A 74 -11.16 11.96 22.14
CA ARG A 74 -10.87 10.53 22.26
C ARG A 74 -10.65 9.93 20.88
N TYR A 75 -9.76 8.96 20.77
CA TYR A 75 -9.38 8.35 19.50
C TYR A 75 -9.49 6.85 19.57
N ILE A 76 -10.16 6.26 18.59
CA ILE A 76 -10.09 4.82 18.34
C ILE A 76 -9.40 4.63 16.99
N VAL A 77 -8.23 4.02 16.99
CA VAL A 77 -7.48 3.71 15.77
C VAL A 77 -7.64 2.22 15.48
N VAL A 78 -8.52 1.91 14.54
CA VAL A 78 -8.76 0.54 14.06
C VAL A 78 -7.68 0.17 13.05
N GLY A 79 -6.98 -0.95 13.28
CA GLY A 79 -5.72 -1.27 12.60
C GLY A 79 -4.52 -0.49 13.16
N GLY A 80 -4.63 0.06 14.37
CA GLY A 80 -3.65 0.97 14.97
C GLY A 80 -2.30 0.34 15.34
N ALA A 81 -2.22 -1.00 15.38
CA ALA A 81 -0.95 -1.71 15.55
C ALA A 81 -0.27 -2.02 14.21
N GLY A 82 -0.96 -1.79 13.08
CA GLY A 82 -0.43 -1.97 11.74
C GLY A 82 0.43 -0.80 11.24
N PHE A 83 0.89 -0.92 9.98
CA PHE A 83 1.80 0.04 9.34
C PHE A 83 1.27 1.49 9.37
N LEU A 84 0.15 1.79 8.70
CA LEU A 84 -0.42 3.14 8.69
C LEU A 84 -1.00 3.55 10.04
N GLY A 85 -1.78 2.67 10.67
CA GLY A 85 -2.46 2.97 11.94
C GLY A 85 -1.46 3.32 13.05
N GLY A 86 -0.29 2.68 13.08
CA GLY A 86 0.79 3.03 14.00
C GLY A 86 1.31 4.45 13.81
N TRP A 87 1.46 4.90 12.57
CA TRP A 87 1.84 6.29 12.28
C TRP A 87 0.74 7.30 12.64
N ILE A 88 -0.53 6.90 12.58
CA ILE A 88 -1.63 7.74 13.10
C ILE A 88 -1.54 7.86 14.63
N VAL A 89 -1.33 6.74 15.34
CA VAL A 89 -1.15 6.77 16.81
C VAL A 89 0.03 7.65 17.19
N ARG A 90 1.17 7.49 16.50
CA ARG A 90 2.36 8.31 16.71
C ARG A 90 2.09 9.80 16.49
N HIS A 91 1.48 10.18 15.37
CA HIS A 91 1.17 11.60 15.10
C HIS A 91 0.13 12.17 16.06
N LEU A 92 -0.79 11.37 16.60
CA LEU A 92 -1.69 11.84 17.66
C LEU A 92 -0.92 12.21 18.93
N ILE A 93 0.06 11.38 19.33
CA ILE A 93 0.94 11.66 20.48
C ILE A 93 1.82 12.88 20.21
N GLU A 94 2.44 12.97 19.03
CA GLU A 94 3.29 14.10 18.61
C GLU A 94 2.49 15.41 18.47
N ARG A 95 1.20 15.34 18.08
CA ARG A 95 0.26 16.47 18.11
C ARG A 95 -0.03 16.96 19.55
N GLY A 96 0.37 16.20 20.56
CA GLY A 96 0.20 16.52 21.97
C GLY A 96 -1.11 15.98 22.57
N GLU A 97 -1.79 15.05 21.90
CA GLU A 97 -2.93 14.35 22.50
C GLU A 97 -2.51 13.53 23.71
N ASP A 98 -3.39 13.40 24.70
CA ASP A 98 -3.12 12.51 25.84
C ASP A 98 -3.18 11.05 25.36
N PRO A 99 -2.10 10.26 25.45
CA PRO A 99 -2.11 8.87 24.99
C PRO A 99 -3.17 8.02 25.70
N ARG A 100 -3.59 8.38 26.93
CA ARG A 100 -4.67 7.69 27.66
C ARG A 100 -6.05 7.85 27.02
N ARG A 101 -6.19 8.84 26.12
CA ARG A 101 -7.40 9.05 25.30
C ARG A 101 -7.30 8.40 23.92
N VAL A 102 -6.24 7.63 23.66
CA VAL A 102 -6.07 6.84 22.44
C VAL A 102 -6.27 5.37 22.75
N ARG A 103 -7.13 4.72 21.96
CA ARG A 103 -7.38 3.29 21.98
C ARG A 103 -7.04 2.69 20.63
N VAL A 104 -6.29 1.60 20.61
CA VAL A 104 -5.95 0.83 19.42
C VAL A 104 -6.76 -0.46 19.40
N LEU A 105 -7.46 -0.70 18.29
CA LEU A 105 -8.11 -1.97 18.01
C LEU A 105 -7.36 -2.67 16.89
N ASP A 106 -6.82 -3.85 17.15
CA ASP A 106 -6.14 -4.65 16.14
C ASP A 106 -6.18 -6.13 16.54
N ILE A 107 -5.99 -7.05 15.60
CA ILE A 107 -5.90 -8.49 15.89
C ILE A 107 -4.58 -8.86 16.58
N ARG A 108 -3.57 -7.98 16.53
CA ARG A 108 -2.23 -8.20 17.11
C ARG A 108 -1.76 -6.96 17.85
N PRO A 109 -1.01 -7.12 18.96
CA PRO A 109 -0.43 -5.99 19.68
C PRO A 109 0.63 -5.25 18.83
N PRO A 110 0.87 -3.96 19.08
CA PRO A 110 1.96 -3.24 18.44
C PRO A 110 3.31 -3.88 18.81
N THR A 111 4.17 -4.06 17.80
CA THR A 111 5.55 -4.56 17.99
C THR A 111 6.59 -3.47 17.81
N ARG A 112 6.14 -2.30 17.36
CA ARG A 112 6.94 -1.15 17.01
C ARG A 112 7.60 -0.51 18.21
N PRO A 113 8.93 -0.31 18.26
CA PRO A 113 9.58 0.34 19.39
C PRO A 113 8.98 1.71 19.72
N ASP A 114 8.60 2.49 18.69
CA ASP A 114 7.96 3.80 18.84
C ASP A 114 6.48 3.72 19.28
N LEU A 115 5.87 2.53 19.29
CA LEU A 115 4.52 2.26 19.81
C LEU A 115 4.54 1.47 21.13
N THR A 116 5.68 0.90 21.52
CA THR A 116 5.82 0.09 22.74
C THR A 116 6.71 0.75 23.80
N SER A 117 7.15 2.00 23.58
CA SER A 117 7.99 2.76 24.51
C SER A 117 7.46 4.17 24.73
N GLY A 118 7.98 4.84 25.77
CA GLY A 118 7.61 6.23 26.08
C GLY A 118 6.11 6.43 26.31
N PRO A 119 5.54 7.57 25.87
CA PRO A 119 4.12 7.86 26.04
C PRO A 119 3.17 6.86 25.37
N ALA A 120 3.62 6.14 24.34
CA ALA A 120 2.79 5.15 23.65
C ALA A 120 2.41 3.96 24.53
N THR A 121 3.18 3.68 25.59
CA THR A 121 2.84 2.64 26.60
C THR A 121 1.54 2.90 27.35
N LEU A 122 1.03 4.13 27.32
CA LEU A 122 -0.23 4.54 27.95
C LEU A 122 -1.44 4.40 27.02
N VAL A 123 -1.23 4.05 25.75
CA VAL A 123 -2.31 3.82 24.76
C VAL A 123 -3.03 2.51 25.09
N ASP A 124 -4.36 2.55 25.11
CA ASP A 124 -5.19 1.38 25.42
C ASP A 124 -5.24 0.42 24.22
N PHE A 125 -4.60 -0.74 24.31
CA PHE A 125 -4.66 -1.77 23.27
C PHE A 125 -5.74 -2.80 23.55
N ARG A 126 -6.57 -3.11 22.54
CA ARG A 126 -7.56 -4.19 22.59
C ARG A 126 -7.42 -5.11 21.38
N ALA A 127 -7.25 -6.40 21.66
CA ALA A 127 -7.22 -7.44 20.64
C ALA A 127 -8.63 -7.66 20.07
N VAL A 128 -8.87 -7.25 18.83
CA VAL A 128 -10.19 -7.29 18.18
C VAL A 128 -10.07 -7.63 16.69
N ASP A 129 -10.79 -8.67 16.25
CA ASP A 129 -11.11 -8.88 14.84
C ASP A 129 -12.39 -8.09 14.52
N ILE A 130 -12.31 -7.15 13.57
CA ILE A 130 -13.46 -6.31 13.19
C ILE A 130 -14.61 -7.09 12.54
N THR A 131 -14.36 -8.34 12.15
CA THR A 131 -15.39 -9.26 11.65
C THR A 131 -16.15 -9.96 12.77
N ASP A 132 -15.63 -9.93 14.01
CA ASP A 132 -16.33 -10.34 15.22
C ASP A 132 -17.06 -9.12 15.82
N LYS A 133 -18.37 -9.05 15.54
CA LYS A 133 -19.21 -7.94 15.99
C LYS A 133 -19.28 -7.84 17.52
N VAL A 134 -19.27 -8.97 18.24
CA VAL A 134 -19.41 -8.96 19.71
C VAL A 134 -18.14 -8.41 20.35
N ALA A 135 -16.97 -8.86 19.88
CA ALA A 135 -15.69 -8.34 20.34
C ALA A 135 -15.53 -6.85 20.02
N LEU A 136 -15.96 -6.43 18.82
CA LEU A 136 -15.93 -5.02 18.41
C LEU A 136 -16.84 -4.15 19.29
N ASP A 137 -18.09 -4.58 19.52
CA ASP A 137 -19.04 -3.86 20.37
C ASP A 137 -18.50 -3.70 21.79
N ALA A 138 -17.94 -4.77 22.37
CA ALA A 138 -17.32 -4.73 23.69
C ALA A 138 -16.13 -3.74 23.75
N ALA A 139 -15.33 -3.64 22.69
CA ALA A 139 -14.20 -2.71 22.62
C ALA A 139 -14.64 -1.24 22.49
N PHE A 140 -15.76 -0.98 21.81
CA PHE A 140 -16.37 0.34 21.78
C PHE A 140 -17.03 0.71 23.12
N ASP A 141 -17.66 -0.24 23.80
CA ASP A 141 -18.35 0.00 25.07
C ASP A 141 -17.41 0.08 26.29
N ALA A 142 -16.16 -0.34 26.13
CA ALA A 142 -15.18 -0.31 27.21
C ALA A 142 -14.93 1.11 27.73
N ALA A 143 -15.00 1.26 29.06
CA ALA A 143 -14.73 2.52 29.75
C ALA A 143 -13.32 3.06 29.46
N TRP A 144 -13.22 4.37 29.37
CA TRP A 144 -11.95 5.10 29.33
C TRP A 144 -11.33 5.19 30.73
N PRO A 145 -10.04 5.55 30.87
CA PRO A 145 -9.37 5.62 32.18
C PRO A 145 -10.02 6.58 33.20
N ASP A 146 -10.79 7.56 32.72
CA ASP A 146 -11.58 8.49 33.55
C ASP A 146 -12.95 7.91 33.98
N GLY A 147 -13.23 6.64 33.68
CA GLY A 147 -14.49 5.94 33.97
C GLY A 147 -15.63 6.26 33.00
N SER A 148 -15.42 7.18 32.04
CA SER A 148 -16.44 7.53 31.05
C SER A 148 -16.62 6.44 30.01
N THR A 149 -17.86 6.23 29.56
CA THR A 149 -18.20 5.40 28.39
C THR A 149 -18.73 6.22 27.23
N SER A 150 -18.78 7.56 27.36
CA SER A 150 -19.31 8.44 26.30
C SER A 150 -18.38 8.50 25.09
N HIS A 151 -18.98 8.55 23.90
CA HIS A 151 -18.31 8.74 22.63
C HIS A 151 -18.57 10.12 22.00
N ASP A 152 -19.20 11.05 22.72
CA ASP A 152 -19.62 12.35 22.19
C ASP A 152 -18.45 13.20 21.65
N GLU A 153 -17.23 12.93 22.11
CA GLU A 153 -15.99 13.56 21.63
C GLU A 153 -15.00 12.55 21.03
N THR A 154 -15.52 11.50 20.39
CA THR A 154 -14.66 10.45 19.80
C THR A 154 -14.49 10.61 18.30
N THR A 155 -13.25 10.45 17.85
CA THR A 155 -12.83 10.30 16.45
C THR A 155 -12.37 8.85 16.24
N VAL A 156 -12.83 8.22 15.17
CA VAL A 156 -12.38 6.89 14.75
C VAL A 156 -11.54 7.03 13.48
N PHE A 157 -10.32 6.49 13.49
CA PHE A 157 -9.51 6.29 12.30
C PHE A 157 -9.58 4.82 11.92
N HIS A 158 -10.20 4.50 10.78
CA HIS A 158 -10.35 3.13 10.30
C HIS A 158 -9.33 2.83 9.20
N THR A 159 -8.26 2.14 9.58
CA THR A 159 -7.14 1.76 8.69
C THR A 159 -7.08 0.25 8.42
N ALA A 160 -7.88 -0.55 9.11
CA ALA A 160 -7.86 -2.00 8.97
C ALA A 160 -8.37 -2.43 7.59
N ALA A 161 -7.60 -3.28 6.92
CA ALA A 161 -7.95 -3.82 5.63
C ALA A 161 -7.26 -5.17 5.39
N ASN A 162 -7.94 -6.04 4.65
CA ASN A 162 -7.34 -7.21 4.03
C ASN A 162 -6.90 -6.87 2.60
N ILE A 163 -5.59 -6.80 2.36
CA ILE A 163 -5.01 -6.40 1.08
C ILE A 163 -4.70 -7.65 0.24
N ARG A 164 -5.68 -8.08 -0.57
CA ARG A 164 -5.54 -9.20 -1.54
C ARG A 164 -5.65 -8.68 -2.97
N PHE A 165 -4.61 -7.98 -3.44
CA PHE A 165 -4.59 -7.38 -4.78
C PHE A 165 -4.40 -8.41 -5.91
N TYR A 166 -3.91 -9.62 -5.60
CA TYR A 166 -3.57 -10.67 -6.57
C TYR A 166 -4.77 -11.50 -7.04
N GLU A 167 -5.88 -11.50 -6.31
CA GLU A 167 -7.11 -12.20 -6.71
C GLU A 167 -8.03 -11.26 -7.48
N ARG A 168 -8.62 -11.76 -8.58
CA ARG A 168 -9.62 -11.04 -9.38
C ARG A 168 -10.82 -11.89 -9.80
N HIS A 169 -10.91 -13.14 -9.33
CA HIS A 169 -12.05 -14.00 -9.65
C HIS A 169 -13.24 -13.67 -8.70
N PRO A 170 -14.47 -13.49 -9.21
CA PRO A 170 -15.64 -13.12 -8.39
C PRO A 170 -15.91 -14.06 -7.22
N ASP A 171 -15.79 -15.38 -7.41
CA ASP A 171 -16.03 -16.37 -6.35
C ASP A 171 -15.06 -16.27 -5.16
N LEU A 172 -13.94 -15.54 -5.32
CA LEU A 172 -12.98 -15.28 -4.25
C LEU A 172 -13.20 -13.92 -3.59
N LEU A 173 -14.14 -13.09 -4.07
CA LEU A 173 -14.37 -11.73 -3.58
C LEU A 173 -14.67 -11.68 -2.08
N TYR A 174 -15.40 -12.68 -1.57
CA TYR A 174 -15.76 -12.79 -0.14
C TYR A 174 -14.53 -12.75 0.79
N ARG A 175 -13.35 -13.21 0.34
CA ARG A 175 -12.11 -13.18 1.13
C ARG A 175 -11.65 -11.76 1.43
N SER A 176 -11.85 -10.84 0.49
CA SER A 176 -11.57 -9.41 0.69
C SER A 176 -12.75 -8.71 1.37
N SER A 177 -13.98 -9.02 0.95
CA SER A 177 -15.20 -8.37 1.46
C SER A 177 -15.46 -8.63 2.94
N LYS A 178 -15.15 -9.82 3.47
CA LYS A 178 -15.35 -10.14 4.88
C LYS A 178 -14.77 -9.07 5.82
N VAL A 179 -13.55 -8.61 5.53
CA VAL A 179 -12.88 -7.57 6.35
C VAL A 179 -13.21 -6.17 5.83
N ASN A 180 -13.03 -5.93 4.53
CA ASN A 180 -13.07 -4.57 3.96
C ASN A 180 -14.49 -4.01 3.86
N VAL A 181 -15.50 -4.87 3.81
CA VAL A 181 -16.92 -4.51 3.64
C VAL A 181 -17.70 -4.82 4.91
N ASP A 182 -17.72 -6.07 5.36
CA ASP A 182 -18.54 -6.47 6.52
C ASP A 182 -17.91 -5.95 7.82
N GLY A 183 -16.59 -6.06 7.98
CA GLY A 183 -15.87 -5.45 9.10
C GLY A 183 -16.01 -3.92 9.15
N THR A 184 -15.97 -3.25 7.99
CA THR A 184 -16.24 -1.81 7.89
C THR A 184 -17.68 -1.47 8.31
N GLN A 185 -18.66 -2.30 7.93
CA GLN A 185 -20.05 -2.12 8.36
C GLN A 185 -20.20 -2.27 9.88
N ASN A 186 -19.55 -3.27 10.48
CA ASN A 186 -19.57 -3.44 11.94
C ASN A 186 -19.04 -2.19 12.66
N ILE A 187 -17.99 -1.55 12.14
CA ILE A 187 -17.44 -0.30 12.69
C ILE A 187 -18.45 0.84 12.55
N LEU A 188 -19.10 0.99 11.38
CA LEU A 188 -20.13 2.01 11.16
C LEU A 188 -21.30 1.84 12.15
N ASP A 189 -21.77 0.61 12.33
CA ASP A 189 -22.85 0.29 13.25
C ASP A 189 -22.45 0.61 14.70
N ALA A 190 -21.22 0.27 15.11
CA ALA A 190 -20.68 0.59 16.42
C ALA A 190 -20.58 2.11 16.63
N CYS A 191 -20.06 2.85 15.65
CA CYS A 191 -19.98 4.32 15.68
C CYS A 191 -21.36 4.96 15.88
N GLN A 192 -22.35 4.55 15.08
CA GLN A 192 -23.71 5.09 15.16
C GLN A 192 -24.36 4.78 16.51
N ARG A 193 -24.18 3.54 17.00
CA ARG A 193 -24.74 3.06 18.27
C ARG A 193 -24.16 3.83 19.46
N THR A 194 -22.84 3.98 19.53
CA THR A 194 -22.18 4.61 20.67
C THR A 194 -22.19 6.13 20.61
N GLY A 195 -22.44 6.71 19.44
CA GLY A 195 -22.51 8.18 19.26
C GLY A 195 -21.18 8.82 18.90
N VAL A 196 -20.25 8.06 18.33
CA VAL A 196 -19.03 8.60 17.69
C VAL A 196 -19.39 9.72 16.73
N LYS A 197 -18.60 10.80 16.73
CA LYS A 197 -18.88 11.97 15.89
C LYS A 197 -18.13 12.00 14.59
N ILE A 198 -16.92 11.43 14.54
CA ILE A 198 -16.08 11.47 13.34
C ILE A 198 -15.55 10.08 13.04
N LEU A 199 -15.65 9.66 11.78
CA LEU A 199 -14.98 8.49 11.24
C LEU A 199 -14.21 8.89 9.99
N VAL A 200 -12.88 8.78 10.03
CA VAL A 200 -12.03 8.92 8.84
C VAL A 200 -11.55 7.53 8.42
N TYR A 201 -11.93 7.12 7.22
CA TYR A 201 -11.61 5.82 6.63
C TYR A 201 -10.45 5.92 5.65
N THR A 202 -9.47 5.04 5.80
CA THR A 202 -8.46 4.82 4.76
C THR A 202 -9.10 4.03 3.63
N SER A 203 -9.54 4.70 2.57
CA SER A 203 -9.85 4.08 1.28
C SER A 203 -8.53 3.74 0.54
N SER A 204 -8.49 3.81 -0.79
CA SER A 204 -7.28 3.55 -1.56
C SER A 204 -7.38 4.20 -2.93
N GLY A 205 -6.27 4.70 -3.48
CA GLY A 205 -6.21 5.12 -4.87
C GLY A 205 -6.58 4.02 -5.86
N SER A 206 -6.44 2.74 -5.45
CA SER A 206 -6.88 1.57 -6.20
C SER A 206 -8.36 1.57 -6.56
N VAL A 207 -9.22 2.31 -5.85
CA VAL A 207 -10.65 2.43 -6.18
C VAL A 207 -10.89 3.20 -7.48
N LEU A 208 -9.90 3.96 -7.96
CA LEU A 208 -9.98 4.73 -9.20
C LEU A 208 -9.32 4.00 -10.38
N VAL A 209 -8.64 2.87 -10.13
CA VAL A 209 -7.86 2.17 -11.14
C VAL A 209 -8.75 1.23 -11.95
N HIS A 210 -8.77 1.44 -13.26
CA HIS A 210 -9.49 0.59 -14.21
C HIS A 210 -8.61 -0.57 -14.68
N ARG A 211 -9.20 -1.75 -14.77
CA ARG A 211 -8.54 -2.95 -15.30
C ARG A 211 -8.18 -2.76 -16.78
N THR A 212 -7.02 -3.27 -17.16
CA THR A 212 -6.61 -3.40 -18.57
C THR A 212 -6.01 -4.78 -18.88
N ARG A 213 -5.64 -5.00 -20.15
CA ARG A 213 -4.98 -6.21 -20.66
C ARG A 213 -3.57 -5.90 -21.17
N PHE A 214 -2.69 -6.88 -21.02
CA PHE A 214 -1.26 -6.71 -21.29
C PHE A 214 -0.71 -7.67 -22.36
N LEU A 215 -1.52 -8.66 -22.77
CA LEU A 215 -1.25 -9.43 -23.98
C LEU A 215 -1.82 -8.64 -25.16
N LEU A 216 -0.93 -8.00 -25.91
CA LEU A 216 -1.30 -7.11 -27.00
C LEU A 216 -1.37 -7.84 -28.33
N GLY A 217 -2.22 -7.34 -29.22
CA GLY A 217 -2.20 -7.70 -30.64
C GLY A 217 -0.91 -7.21 -31.31
N LEU A 218 -0.56 -7.83 -32.44
CA LEU A 218 0.69 -7.51 -33.17
C LEU A 218 0.81 -6.01 -33.51
N PHE A 219 -0.30 -5.39 -33.94
CA PHE A 219 -0.36 -3.99 -34.37
C PHE A 219 -0.66 -2.98 -33.26
N GLU A 220 -0.95 -3.44 -32.04
CA GLU A 220 -1.23 -2.54 -30.92
C GLU A 220 0.07 -1.93 -30.40
N LYS A 221 0.07 -0.64 -30.08
CA LYS A 221 1.27 0.06 -29.63
C LYS A 221 1.43 0.00 -28.11
N GLU A 222 0.34 -0.04 -27.37
CA GLU A 222 0.31 -0.01 -25.91
C GLU A 222 -1.00 -0.62 -25.39
N PRO A 223 -1.06 -1.03 -24.11
CA PRO A 223 -2.30 -1.41 -23.46
C PRO A 223 -3.37 -0.32 -23.56
N PRO A 224 -4.67 -0.68 -23.66
CA PRO A 224 -5.74 0.28 -23.41
C PRO A 224 -5.61 0.87 -22.00
N MET A 225 -5.88 2.16 -21.79
CA MET A 225 -5.77 2.80 -20.45
C MET A 225 -4.41 2.51 -19.77
N PHE A 226 -3.32 2.48 -20.54
CA PHE A 226 -1.99 2.20 -20.01
C PHE A 226 -1.52 3.30 -19.05
N THR A 227 -1.89 4.54 -19.35
CA THR A 227 -1.76 5.69 -18.46
C THR A 227 -3.13 6.08 -17.93
N GLN A 228 -3.25 6.21 -16.62
CA GLN A 228 -4.47 6.66 -15.95
C GLN A 228 -4.11 7.82 -15.03
N ALA A 229 -4.50 9.02 -15.44
CA ALA A 229 -4.49 10.20 -14.59
C ALA A 229 -5.85 10.29 -13.89
N VAL A 230 -5.86 10.29 -12.56
CA VAL A 230 -7.08 10.21 -11.75
C VAL A 230 -7.08 11.24 -10.64
N ASP A 231 -8.28 11.70 -10.30
CA ASP A 231 -8.56 12.68 -9.26
C ASP A 231 -9.78 12.24 -8.43
N ASP A 232 -10.22 13.10 -7.51
CA ASP A 232 -11.36 12.79 -6.63
C ASP A 232 -12.69 12.60 -7.35
N LYS A 233 -12.83 13.16 -8.56
CA LYS A 233 -14.05 13.16 -9.38
C LYS A 233 -14.04 12.09 -10.47
N SER A 234 -12.90 11.43 -10.65
CA SER A 234 -12.71 10.41 -11.66
C SER A 234 -13.70 9.25 -11.49
N PRO A 235 -14.18 8.67 -12.59
CA PRO A 235 -15.20 7.63 -12.53
C PRO A 235 -14.63 6.37 -11.87
N ILE A 236 -15.26 5.96 -10.77
CA ILE A 236 -14.98 4.71 -10.07
C ILE A 236 -15.54 3.55 -10.92
N PRO A 237 -14.80 2.44 -11.11
CA PRO A 237 -15.34 1.24 -11.76
C PRO A 237 -16.64 0.77 -11.10
N ASP A 238 -17.69 0.63 -11.91
CA ASP A 238 -19.06 0.31 -11.47
C ASP A 238 -19.35 -1.20 -11.46
N ARG A 239 -18.47 -2.00 -12.07
CA ARG A 239 -18.59 -3.45 -12.19
C ARG A 239 -17.29 -4.15 -11.82
N HIS A 240 -17.41 -5.34 -11.25
CA HIS A 240 -16.27 -6.14 -10.81
C HIS A 240 -15.29 -6.49 -11.95
N ASP A 241 -15.78 -6.75 -13.16
CA ASP A 241 -14.94 -7.04 -14.33
C ASP A 241 -14.07 -5.86 -14.77
N LYS A 242 -14.46 -4.63 -14.41
CA LYS A 242 -13.69 -3.39 -14.64
C LYS A 242 -12.74 -3.04 -13.50
N THR A 243 -12.90 -3.63 -12.32
CA THR A 243 -11.92 -3.49 -11.23
C THR A 243 -10.72 -4.39 -11.48
N PHE A 244 -9.50 -3.95 -11.14
CA PHE A 244 -8.33 -4.78 -11.37
C PHE A 244 -8.21 -5.98 -10.41
N SER A 245 -8.80 -5.90 -9.22
CA SER A 245 -8.72 -6.93 -8.18
C SER A 245 -9.93 -6.95 -7.26
N ASN A 246 -10.11 -8.06 -6.55
CA ASN A 246 -11.09 -8.22 -5.47
C ASN A 246 -10.85 -7.22 -4.33
N TYR A 247 -9.59 -6.87 -4.06
CA TYR A 247 -9.25 -5.80 -3.11
C TYR A 247 -9.88 -4.47 -3.54
N ALA A 248 -9.64 -4.02 -4.78
CA ALA A 248 -10.22 -2.78 -5.29
C ALA A 248 -11.76 -2.78 -5.23
N ALA A 249 -12.40 -3.86 -5.68
CA ALA A 249 -13.86 -4.00 -5.59
C ALA A 249 -14.37 -3.89 -4.14
N SER A 250 -13.72 -4.55 -3.19
CA SER A 250 -14.09 -4.49 -1.77
C SER A 250 -13.87 -3.11 -1.15
N LYS A 251 -12.82 -2.37 -1.56
CA LYS A 251 -12.56 -1.01 -1.08
C LYS A 251 -13.55 0.00 -1.67
N ILE A 252 -13.97 -0.17 -2.93
CA ILE A 252 -15.05 0.62 -3.53
C ILE A 252 -16.33 0.48 -2.72
N GLU A 253 -16.72 -0.75 -2.39
CA GLU A 253 -17.93 -1.01 -1.59
C GLU A 253 -17.82 -0.47 -0.17
N GLY A 254 -16.67 -0.70 0.51
CA GLY A 254 -16.43 -0.13 1.83
C GLY A 254 -16.47 1.41 1.84
N GLU A 255 -15.88 2.06 0.83
CA GLU A 255 -15.92 3.51 0.69
C GLU A 255 -17.35 4.03 0.48
N LYS A 256 -18.14 3.38 -0.37
CA LYS A 256 -19.56 3.72 -0.58
C LYS A 256 -20.34 3.69 0.74
N ARG A 257 -20.16 2.63 1.54
CA ARG A 257 -20.83 2.50 2.85
C ARG A 257 -20.44 3.61 3.81
N VAL A 258 -19.14 3.92 3.93
CA VAL A 258 -18.65 5.00 4.79
C VAL A 258 -19.19 6.36 4.36
N ARG A 259 -19.17 6.67 3.05
CA ARG A 259 -19.65 7.95 2.53
C ARG A 259 -21.16 8.10 2.74
N ASN A 260 -21.93 7.03 2.52
CA ASN A 260 -23.39 7.02 2.74
C ASN A 260 -23.78 7.11 4.22
N ALA A 261 -22.89 6.74 5.14
CA ALA A 261 -23.13 6.86 6.57
C ALA A 261 -22.95 8.31 7.09
N ASN A 262 -22.50 9.25 6.27
CA ASN A 262 -22.41 10.65 6.67
C ASN A 262 -23.78 11.22 7.06
N GLY A 263 -23.85 11.91 8.19
CA GLY A 263 -25.07 12.50 8.74
C GLY A 263 -26.03 11.50 9.42
N THR A 264 -25.72 10.20 9.39
CA THR A 264 -26.55 9.17 10.02
C THR A 264 -26.29 9.04 11.53
N GLY A 265 -27.13 8.25 12.22
CA GLY A 265 -27.02 8.05 13.67
C GLY A 265 -27.19 9.36 14.45
N LYS A 266 -26.33 9.60 15.45
CA LYS A 266 -26.33 10.84 16.25
C LYS A 266 -25.48 11.96 15.63
N GLY A 267 -25.55 12.09 14.30
CA GLY A 267 -24.79 13.06 13.51
C GLY A 267 -23.35 12.64 13.22
N LEU A 268 -23.13 11.38 12.85
CA LEU A 268 -21.83 10.84 12.46
C LEU A 268 -21.32 11.56 11.20
N ARG A 269 -20.14 12.16 11.27
CA ARG A 269 -19.46 12.77 10.12
C ARG A 269 -18.42 11.80 9.61
N THR A 270 -18.44 11.52 8.31
CA THR A 270 -17.50 10.56 7.72
C THR A 270 -16.59 11.24 6.70
N GLY A 271 -15.44 10.63 6.44
CA GLY A 271 -14.53 11.07 5.39
C GLY A 271 -13.64 9.93 4.92
N CYS A 272 -13.25 9.94 3.65
CA CYS A 272 -12.37 8.94 3.06
C CYS A 272 -11.06 9.56 2.56
N ILE A 273 -9.92 8.97 2.92
CA ILE A 273 -8.63 9.28 2.31
C ILE A 273 -8.31 8.20 1.28
N ARG A 274 -7.90 8.58 0.07
CA ARG A 274 -7.45 7.69 -1.01
C ARG A 274 -5.95 7.90 -1.23
N PRO A 275 -5.09 7.20 -0.48
CA PRO A 275 -3.65 7.29 -0.71
C PRO A 275 -3.31 6.83 -2.13
N GLY A 276 -2.34 7.48 -2.76
CA GLY A 276 -1.74 7.06 -4.03
C GLY A 276 -1.14 5.64 -3.98
N ASN A 277 -0.51 5.22 -5.08
CA ASN A 277 0.01 3.86 -5.22
C ASN A 277 1.55 3.84 -5.17
N GLY A 278 2.22 3.16 -4.24
CA GLY A 278 1.75 2.54 -2.99
C GLY A 278 2.18 3.34 -1.75
N ILE A 279 1.60 3.01 -0.58
CA ILE A 279 2.06 3.57 0.71
C ILE A 279 3.37 2.89 1.10
N TYR A 280 4.43 3.66 1.32
CA TYR A 280 5.75 3.17 1.71
C TYR A 280 6.33 3.96 2.88
N GLY A 281 7.34 3.41 3.56
CA GLY A 281 8.00 4.06 4.69
C GLY A 281 8.29 3.10 5.85
N PRO A 282 8.91 3.61 6.92
CA PRO A 282 9.38 2.77 8.03
C PRO A 282 8.23 2.13 8.81
N GLY A 283 8.46 0.95 9.39
CA GLY A 283 7.44 0.19 10.12
C GLY A 283 6.73 -0.89 9.30
N GLY A 284 7.42 -1.47 8.31
CA GLY A 284 6.97 -2.69 7.64
C GLY A 284 6.09 -2.48 6.40
N ASP A 285 6.46 -1.57 5.50
CA ASP A 285 5.80 -1.46 4.20
C ASP A 285 6.09 -2.66 3.28
N VAL A 286 5.20 -2.91 2.32
CA VAL A 286 5.26 -4.07 1.42
C VAL A 286 5.90 -3.75 0.06
N LEU A 287 6.56 -2.61 -0.04
CA LEU A 287 7.10 -2.03 -1.27
C LEU A 287 8.58 -1.71 -1.08
N CYS A 288 8.92 -0.46 -0.80
CA CYS A 288 10.29 0.02 -0.68
C CYS A 288 11.03 -0.65 0.48
N GLY A 289 10.40 -0.75 1.66
CA GLY A 289 11.01 -1.39 2.83
C GLY A 289 11.24 -2.88 2.60
N ALA A 290 10.28 -3.55 1.94
CA ALA A 290 10.43 -4.94 1.54
C ALA A 290 11.59 -5.16 0.56
N TYR A 291 11.90 -4.19 -0.31
CA TYR A 291 13.07 -4.28 -1.20
C TYR A 291 14.38 -4.32 -0.41
N LEU A 292 14.50 -3.48 0.63
CA LEU A 292 15.70 -3.42 1.48
C LEU A 292 15.94 -4.75 2.21
N VAL A 293 14.86 -5.37 2.72
CA VAL A 293 14.92 -6.66 3.41
C VAL A 293 15.29 -7.80 2.47
N ARG A 294 14.63 -7.87 1.31
CA ARG A 294 14.87 -8.94 0.33
C ARG A 294 16.22 -8.82 -0.36
N GLN A 295 16.76 -7.60 -0.44
CA GLN A 295 17.98 -7.21 -1.17
C GLN A 295 17.88 -7.43 -2.68
N THR A 296 17.65 -8.65 -3.16
CA THR A 296 17.45 -8.94 -4.59
C THR A 296 15.96 -9.00 -4.94
N ASN A 297 15.54 -8.13 -5.86
CA ASN A 297 14.13 -7.92 -6.21
C ASN A 297 13.93 -7.98 -7.74
N PRO A 298 13.71 -9.17 -8.31
CA PRO A 298 13.43 -9.29 -9.73
C PRO A 298 12.19 -8.49 -10.13
N THR A 299 12.24 -7.80 -11.26
CA THR A 299 11.21 -6.82 -11.64
C THR A 299 11.01 -6.75 -13.16
N TRP A 300 9.86 -6.26 -13.59
CA TRP A 300 9.55 -5.97 -15.00
C TRP A 300 8.81 -4.63 -15.16
N ILE A 301 8.78 -3.83 -14.08
CA ILE A 301 7.99 -2.59 -13.98
C ILE A 301 8.87 -1.36 -13.79
N GLY A 302 10.18 -1.46 -14.04
CA GLY A 302 11.13 -0.35 -13.83
C GLY A 302 10.79 0.94 -14.59
N LYS A 303 10.02 0.85 -15.68
CA LYS A 303 9.55 2.03 -16.44
C LYS A 303 8.16 2.52 -16.04
N SER A 304 7.44 1.81 -15.18
CA SER A 304 6.11 2.20 -14.72
C SER A 304 6.19 3.42 -13.81
N LEU A 305 5.34 4.40 -14.08
CA LEU A 305 5.27 5.69 -13.38
C LEU A 305 4.16 5.61 -12.34
N GLN A 306 4.42 6.04 -11.11
CA GLN A 306 3.46 5.95 -10.02
C GLN A 306 3.53 7.20 -9.12
N SER A 307 2.37 7.71 -8.71
CA SER A 307 2.30 8.65 -7.58
C SER A 307 2.37 7.88 -6.26
N PHE A 308 3.59 7.72 -5.74
CA PHE A 308 3.85 7.15 -4.42
C PHE A 308 3.33 8.05 -3.31
N ILE A 309 3.17 7.47 -2.12
CA ILE A 309 2.91 8.25 -0.92
C ILE A 309 3.63 7.68 0.30
N PHE A 310 4.34 8.54 1.02
CA PHE A 310 5.01 8.22 2.26
C PHE A 310 4.00 8.11 3.40
N VAL A 311 4.19 7.14 4.29
CA VAL A 311 3.19 6.80 5.33
C VAL A 311 2.85 7.96 6.28
N GLU A 312 3.82 8.81 6.60
CA GLU A 312 3.58 10.00 7.43
C GLU A 312 2.68 11.03 6.72
N ASN A 313 2.84 11.19 5.40
CA ASN A 313 1.97 12.03 4.61
C ASN A 313 0.52 11.50 4.62
N VAL A 314 0.34 10.18 4.56
CA VAL A 314 -0.98 9.57 4.71
C VAL A 314 -1.57 9.84 6.09
N SER A 315 -0.78 9.67 7.15
CA SER A 315 -1.21 9.95 8.52
C SER A 315 -1.62 11.42 8.67
N LEU A 316 -0.79 12.36 8.21
CA LEU A 316 -1.09 13.79 8.16
C LEU A 316 -2.44 14.07 7.48
N ALA A 317 -2.70 13.47 6.31
CA ALA A 317 -3.96 13.63 5.60
C ALA A 317 -5.19 13.20 6.43
N HIS A 318 -5.08 12.14 7.24
CA HIS A 318 -6.16 11.70 8.12
C HIS A 318 -6.44 12.73 9.22
N LEU A 319 -5.38 13.26 9.85
CA LEU A 319 -5.51 14.29 10.89
C LEU A 319 -6.04 15.61 10.30
N CYS A 320 -5.61 16.01 9.10
CA CYS A 320 -6.17 17.15 8.40
C CYS A 320 -7.67 16.97 8.16
N TYR A 321 -8.10 15.79 7.70
CA TYR A 321 -9.52 15.56 7.44
C TYR A 321 -10.35 15.54 8.73
N GLU A 322 -9.84 14.98 9.82
CA GLU A 322 -10.50 15.13 11.13
C GLU A 322 -10.72 16.62 11.47
N ALA A 323 -9.66 17.43 11.40
CA ALA A 323 -9.75 18.87 11.71
C ALA A 323 -10.82 19.56 10.85
N ARG A 324 -10.89 19.21 9.56
CA ARG A 324 -11.91 19.74 8.65
C ARG A 324 -13.33 19.30 9.02
N LEU A 325 -13.52 18.04 9.41
CA LEU A 325 -14.85 17.53 9.81
C LEU A 325 -15.32 18.14 11.14
N LEU A 326 -14.40 18.60 12.00
CA LEU A 326 -14.74 19.37 13.20
C LEU A 326 -15.26 20.77 12.85
N GLU A 327 -14.54 21.48 11.97
CA GLU A 327 -14.82 22.86 11.59
C GLU A 327 -16.00 23.00 10.61
N SER A 328 -16.08 22.11 9.61
CA SER A 328 -17.04 22.18 8.51
C SER A 328 -17.72 20.84 8.28
N PRO A 329 -18.91 20.62 8.87
CA PRO A 329 -19.69 19.40 8.66
C PRO A 329 -20.07 19.14 7.19
N ALA A 330 -20.05 20.18 6.35
CA ALA A 330 -20.42 20.11 4.93
C ALA A 330 -19.43 19.29 4.08
N LEU A 331 -18.20 19.08 4.56
CA LEU A 331 -17.20 18.21 3.91
C LEU A 331 -17.36 16.73 4.29
N GLY A 332 -18.37 16.42 5.11
CA GLY A 332 -18.70 15.04 5.46
C GLY A 332 -19.17 14.24 4.24
N GLY A 333 -18.75 12.98 4.15
CA GLY A 333 -19.08 12.08 3.06
C GLY A 333 -18.19 12.22 1.82
N ASP A 334 -17.20 13.11 1.83
CA ASP A 334 -16.25 13.29 0.73
C ASP A 334 -15.07 12.29 0.78
N ALA A 335 -14.33 12.23 -0.33
CA ALA A 335 -13.15 11.40 -0.49
C ALA A 335 -12.03 12.15 -1.20
N PHE A 336 -10.82 12.15 -0.66
CA PHE A 336 -9.67 12.91 -1.16
C PHE A 336 -8.48 12.02 -1.51
N CYS A 337 -7.96 12.18 -2.72
CA CYS A 337 -6.69 11.65 -3.18
C CYS A 337 -5.57 12.42 -2.51
N VAL A 338 -4.55 11.70 -2.06
CA VAL A 338 -3.36 12.28 -1.45
C VAL A 338 -2.12 11.56 -1.96
N VAL A 339 -1.09 12.34 -2.29
CA VAL A 339 0.21 11.85 -2.76
C VAL A 339 1.35 12.63 -2.10
N ASP A 340 2.58 12.19 -2.33
CA ASP A 340 3.78 12.92 -1.93
C ASP A 340 3.91 14.28 -2.65
N ARG A 341 4.78 15.13 -2.08
CA ARG A 341 5.16 16.38 -2.73
C ARG A 341 5.99 16.10 -3.99
N GLY A 342 5.73 16.88 -5.03
CA GLY A 342 6.46 16.80 -6.29
C GLY A 342 5.82 15.84 -7.29
N PRO A 343 6.49 15.63 -8.42
CA PRO A 343 5.97 14.80 -9.50
C PRO A 343 6.06 13.30 -9.19
N PRO A 344 5.25 12.46 -9.86
CA PRO A 344 5.35 11.02 -9.75
C PRO A 344 6.72 10.51 -10.20
N ALA A 345 7.22 9.47 -9.53
CA ALA A 345 8.47 8.82 -9.88
C ALA A 345 8.20 7.51 -10.63
N THR A 346 9.19 7.04 -11.38
CA THR A 346 9.15 5.65 -11.88
C THR A 346 9.72 4.69 -10.84
N TYR A 347 9.34 3.42 -10.92
CA TYR A 347 10.01 2.39 -10.13
C TYR A 347 11.52 2.36 -10.39
N GLY A 348 11.97 2.66 -11.60
CA GLY A 348 13.39 2.74 -11.94
C GLY A 348 14.14 3.85 -11.19
N ASP A 349 13.48 4.98 -10.89
CA ASP A 349 14.06 6.01 -10.02
C ASP A 349 14.27 5.46 -8.60
N VAL A 350 13.24 4.81 -8.05
CA VAL A 350 13.28 4.17 -6.73
C VAL A 350 14.34 3.07 -6.67
N TYR A 351 14.47 2.27 -7.73
CA TYR A 351 15.46 1.19 -7.83
C TYR A 351 16.88 1.72 -7.88
N MET A 352 17.12 2.74 -8.70
CA MET A 352 18.41 3.42 -8.77
C MET A 352 18.78 3.99 -7.40
N ALA A 353 17.87 4.75 -6.77
CA ALA A 353 18.12 5.33 -5.46
C ALA A 353 18.36 4.27 -4.38
N SER A 354 17.56 3.21 -4.34
CA SER A 354 17.74 2.11 -3.36
C SER A 354 19.06 1.39 -3.55
N THR A 355 19.46 1.13 -4.80
CA THR A 355 20.77 0.51 -5.12
C THR A 355 21.91 1.43 -4.68
N LEU A 356 21.81 2.72 -4.99
CA LEU A 356 22.81 3.73 -4.67
C LEU A 356 23.01 3.92 -3.16
N LEU A 357 21.92 4.11 -2.42
CA LEU A 357 21.95 4.39 -0.98
C LEU A 357 22.35 3.17 -0.14
N THR A 358 22.34 1.98 -0.73
CA THR A 358 22.75 0.72 -0.06
C THR A 358 24.09 0.18 -0.59
N ASP A 359 24.85 0.99 -1.32
CA ASP A 359 26.15 0.61 -1.92
C ASP A 359 26.07 -0.68 -2.75
N GLY A 360 24.99 -0.82 -3.52
CA GLY A 360 24.74 -1.96 -4.40
C GLY A 360 24.24 -3.24 -3.72
N LEU A 361 23.96 -3.21 -2.41
CA LEU A 361 23.39 -4.36 -1.69
C LEU A 361 21.99 -4.71 -2.22
N VAL A 362 21.15 -3.70 -2.45
CA VAL A 362 19.82 -3.88 -3.01
C VAL A 362 19.91 -3.85 -4.54
N THR A 363 19.35 -4.85 -5.22
CA THR A 363 19.48 -5.05 -6.66
C THR A 363 18.14 -5.39 -7.30
N PHE A 364 17.97 -5.00 -8.57
CA PHE A 364 16.71 -5.15 -9.30
C PHE A 364 16.93 -5.80 -10.68
N PRO A 365 17.11 -7.13 -10.76
CA PRO A 365 17.25 -7.82 -12.04
C PRO A 365 15.99 -7.67 -12.89
N GLU A 366 16.12 -7.19 -14.13
CA GLU A 366 14.98 -7.08 -15.04
C GLU A 366 14.61 -8.44 -15.67
N LEU A 367 13.32 -8.77 -15.62
CA LEU A 367 12.69 -9.95 -16.21
C LEU A 367 11.73 -9.53 -17.33
N SER A 368 11.38 -10.50 -18.18
CA SER A 368 10.35 -10.32 -19.21
C SER A 368 8.98 -10.08 -18.60
N SER A 369 8.37 -8.91 -18.83
CA SER A 369 7.01 -8.61 -18.37
C SER A 369 5.98 -9.60 -18.91
N THR A 370 6.08 -9.93 -20.20
CA THR A 370 5.16 -10.84 -20.88
C THR A 370 5.36 -12.29 -20.44
N GLY A 371 6.61 -12.74 -20.32
CA GLY A 371 6.92 -14.08 -19.81
C GLY A 371 6.43 -14.27 -18.37
N MET A 372 6.67 -13.28 -17.51
CA MET A 372 6.18 -13.30 -16.13
C MET A 372 4.64 -13.22 -16.06
N LEU A 373 3.98 -12.51 -16.98
CA LEU A 373 2.52 -12.48 -17.07
C LEU A 373 1.93 -13.84 -17.47
N MET A 374 2.56 -14.53 -18.43
CA MET A 374 2.16 -15.89 -18.81
C MET A 374 2.30 -16.85 -17.63
N LEU A 375 3.40 -16.76 -16.88
CA LEU A 375 3.58 -17.52 -15.64
C LEU A 375 2.52 -17.17 -14.58
N ALA A 376 2.17 -15.89 -14.45
CA ALA A 376 1.14 -15.43 -13.53
C ALA A 376 -0.24 -16.02 -13.86
N HIS A 377 -0.57 -16.19 -15.15
CA HIS A 377 -1.79 -16.89 -15.56
C HIS A 377 -1.78 -18.37 -15.18
N VAL A 378 -0.63 -19.05 -15.25
CA VAL A 378 -0.50 -20.44 -14.76
C VAL A 378 -0.76 -20.49 -13.25
N PHE A 379 -0.22 -19.55 -12.49
CA PHE A 379 -0.43 -19.48 -11.05
C PHE A 379 -1.88 -19.17 -10.68
N GLU A 380 -2.52 -18.21 -11.35
CA GLU A 380 -3.96 -17.95 -11.19
C GLU A 380 -4.77 -19.23 -11.48
N TRP A 381 -4.45 -19.96 -12.55
CA TRP A 381 -5.15 -21.20 -12.91
C TRP A 381 -4.99 -22.30 -11.86
N LEU A 382 -3.77 -22.53 -11.37
CA LEU A 382 -3.51 -23.50 -10.30
C LEU A 382 -4.22 -23.12 -8.99
N HIS A 383 -4.18 -21.84 -8.62
CA HIS A 383 -4.87 -21.31 -7.44
C HIS A 383 -6.38 -21.53 -7.52
N LEU A 384 -6.99 -21.21 -8.66
CA LEU A 384 -8.42 -21.41 -8.89
C LEU A 384 -8.80 -22.89 -8.99
N ALA A 385 -8.00 -23.70 -9.68
CA ALA A 385 -8.24 -25.14 -9.79
C ALA A 385 -8.22 -25.80 -8.41
N ARG A 386 -7.26 -25.45 -7.55
CA ARG A 386 -7.22 -25.91 -6.16
C ARG A 386 -8.43 -25.43 -5.36
N TYR A 387 -8.84 -24.17 -5.50
CA TYR A 387 -10.04 -23.65 -4.85
C TYR A 387 -11.29 -24.44 -5.25
N PHE A 388 -11.62 -24.52 -6.54
CA PHE A 388 -12.83 -25.18 -7.04
C PHE A 388 -12.86 -26.68 -6.78
N THR A 389 -11.71 -27.35 -6.83
CA THR A 389 -11.64 -28.77 -6.47
C THR A 389 -11.83 -28.98 -4.97
N SER A 390 -11.29 -28.11 -4.12
CA SER A 390 -11.44 -28.21 -2.66
C SER A 390 -12.86 -27.94 -2.15
N THR A 391 -13.61 -27.08 -2.84
CA THR A 391 -15.00 -26.72 -2.52
C THR A 391 -16.03 -27.61 -3.23
N SER A 392 -15.58 -28.56 -4.07
CA SER A 392 -16.47 -29.47 -4.79
C SER A 392 -17.24 -30.40 -3.84
N SER A 393 -18.48 -30.71 -4.18
CA SER A 393 -19.31 -31.70 -3.47
C SER A 393 -18.83 -33.15 -3.68
N SER A 394 -18.12 -33.43 -4.77
CA SER A 394 -17.59 -34.76 -5.10
C SER A 394 -16.32 -35.09 -4.29
N ALA A 395 -16.34 -36.21 -3.58
CA ALA A 395 -15.17 -36.71 -2.85
C ALA A 395 -13.99 -37.04 -3.79
N VAL A 396 -14.27 -37.54 -4.99
CA VAL A 396 -13.25 -37.85 -6.01
C VAL A 396 -12.58 -36.56 -6.49
N THR A 397 -13.36 -35.53 -6.79
CA THR A 397 -12.83 -34.23 -7.21
C THR A 397 -11.99 -33.58 -6.12
N ARG A 398 -12.41 -33.67 -4.85
CA ARG A 398 -11.60 -33.20 -3.71
C ARG A 398 -10.29 -33.98 -3.57
N ALA A 399 -10.29 -35.29 -3.83
CA ALA A 399 -9.08 -36.11 -3.81
C ALA A 399 -8.10 -35.69 -4.90
N PHE A 400 -8.57 -35.46 -6.13
CA PHE A 400 -7.74 -34.90 -7.21
C PHE A 400 -7.20 -33.50 -6.87
N GLY A 401 -8.01 -32.65 -6.23
CA GLY A 401 -7.59 -31.31 -5.80
C GLY A 401 -6.38 -31.30 -4.85
N ARG A 402 -6.20 -32.36 -4.05
CA ARG A 402 -5.03 -32.50 -3.16
C ARG A 402 -3.72 -32.70 -3.93
N LEU A 403 -3.77 -33.17 -5.18
CA LEU A 403 -2.60 -33.33 -6.04
C LEU A 403 -2.16 -32.02 -6.71
N ILE A 404 -3.05 -31.01 -6.76
CA ILE A 404 -2.71 -29.70 -7.32
C ILE A 404 -1.81 -28.97 -6.31
N PRO A 405 -0.60 -28.51 -6.70
CA PRO A 405 0.30 -27.83 -5.79
C PRO A 405 -0.33 -26.55 -5.22
N SER A 406 -0.11 -26.27 -3.94
CA SER A 406 -0.47 -24.97 -3.36
C SER A 406 0.53 -23.90 -3.78
N ILE A 407 0.02 -22.70 -4.00
CA ILE A 407 0.84 -21.51 -4.25
C ILE A 407 0.77 -20.68 -2.97
N ASP A 408 1.81 -20.80 -2.16
CA ASP A 408 1.89 -20.18 -0.83
C ASP A 408 2.99 -19.10 -0.80
N GLY A 409 3.03 -18.34 0.29
CA GLY A 409 4.00 -17.27 0.49
C GLY A 409 3.88 -16.16 -0.56
N ASP A 410 5.02 -15.61 -0.99
CA ASP A 410 5.05 -14.49 -1.94
C ASP A 410 4.66 -14.87 -3.38
N LEU A 411 4.69 -16.16 -3.73
CA LEU A 411 4.33 -16.63 -5.08
C LEU A 411 2.86 -16.42 -5.39
N ILE A 412 1.99 -16.42 -4.37
CA ILE A 412 0.54 -16.19 -4.54
C ILE A 412 0.26 -14.81 -5.14
N ASN A 413 1.17 -13.87 -4.94
CA ASN A 413 1.05 -12.50 -5.45
C ASN A 413 1.28 -12.42 -6.96
N LEU A 414 1.98 -13.40 -7.55
CA LEU A 414 2.25 -13.45 -8.99
C LEU A 414 1.02 -13.97 -9.74
N GLN A 415 0.00 -13.12 -9.84
CA GLN A 415 -1.22 -13.34 -10.61
C GLN A 415 -1.49 -12.16 -11.54
N PRO A 416 -2.29 -12.31 -12.61
CA PRO A 416 -2.38 -11.29 -13.64
C PRO A 416 -2.95 -9.93 -13.19
N SER A 417 -3.70 -9.89 -12.08
CA SER A 417 -4.16 -8.61 -11.51
C SER A 417 -3.00 -7.72 -11.03
N LEU A 418 -1.83 -8.30 -10.71
CA LEU A 418 -0.63 -7.55 -10.33
C LEU A 418 -0.24 -6.53 -11.41
N TRP A 419 -0.27 -6.92 -12.69
CA TRP A 419 0.06 -6.02 -13.80
C TRP A 419 -0.86 -4.81 -13.87
N ALA A 420 -2.15 -5.02 -13.61
CA ALA A 420 -3.13 -3.94 -13.64
C ALA A 420 -2.97 -2.94 -12.47
N LEU A 421 -2.12 -3.24 -11.49
CA LEU A 421 -1.73 -2.31 -10.44
C LEU A 421 -0.34 -1.71 -10.69
N THR A 422 0.64 -2.54 -11.09
CA THR A 422 2.05 -2.17 -11.06
C THR A 422 2.65 -1.86 -12.43
N ALA A 423 2.11 -2.42 -13.52
CA ALA A 423 2.64 -2.23 -14.86
C ALA A 423 2.09 -0.99 -15.56
N ILE A 424 0.91 -0.50 -15.17
CA ILE A 424 0.31 0.74 -15.69
C ILE A 424 1.01 1.99 -15.15
N HIS A 425 0.75 3.15 -15.76
CA HIS A 425 1.25 4.45 -15.33
C HIS A 425 0.13 5.21 -14.60
N LEU A 426 0.27 5.39 -13.30
CA LEU A 426 -0.72 6.07 -12.46
C LEU A 426 -0.25 7.44 -12.04
N VAL A 427 -1.07 8.45 -12.31
CA VAL A 427 -0.86 9.83 -11.86
C VAL A 427 -2.09 10.24 -11.06
N PHE A 428 -1.92 10.50 -9.77
CA PHE A 428 -2.98 10.96 -8.90
C PHE A 428 -2.87 12.48 -8.70
N ASP A 429 -3.98 13.19 -8.91
CA ASP A 429 -4.12 14.61 -8.62
C ASP A 429 -4.70 14.80 -7.21
N ASP A 430 -3.91 15.36 -6.29
CA ASP A 430 -4.28 15.69 -4.92
C ASP A 430 -4.54 17.19 -4.70
N SER A 431 -4.65 17.99 -5.77
CA SER A 431 -4.80 19.45 -5.71
C SER A 431 -5.96 19.88 -4.81
N ARG A 432 -7.08 19.15 -4.82
CA ARG A 432 -8.24 19.42 -3.96
C ARG A 432 -7.92 19.22 -2.48
N ALA A 433 -7.13 18.20 -2.14
CA ALA A 433 -6.70 17.97 -0.76
C ALA A 433 -5.78 19.10 -0.29
N ARG A 434 -4.90 19.58 -1.17
CA ARG A 434 -3.94 20.66 -0.88
C ARG A 434 -4.56 22.05 -0.75
N LEU A 435 -5.75 22.27 -1.30
CA LEU A 435 -6.44 23.56 -1.14
C LEU A 435 -6.57 23.92 0.34
N PRO A 436 -6.39 25.20 0.72
CA PRO A 436 -6.56 25.62 2.10
C PRO A 436 -8.02 25.41 2.56
N PRO A 437 -8.26 25.27 3.88
CA PRO A 437 -9.60 25.09 4.44
C PRO A 437 -10.64 26.12 3.94
N SER A 438 -10.22 27.38 3.76
CA SER A 438 -11.04 28.48 3.25
C SER A 438 -11.53 28.31 1.81
N LYS A 439 -10.88 27.43 1.02
CA LYS A 439 -11.25 27.08 -0.35
C LYS A 439 -11.87 25.69 -0.47
N GLY A 440 -12.26 25.08 0.66
CA GLY A 440 -12.92 23.77 0.68
C GLY A 440 -11.98 22.56 0.58
N GLY A 441 -10.66 22.75 0.72
CA GLY A 441 -9.72 21.63 0.80
C GLY A 441 -9.41 21.20 2.24
N LEU A 442 -8.47 20.26 2.35
CA LEU A 442 -8.00 19.74 3.64
C LEU A 442 -6.90 20.61 4.27
N GLY A 443 -6.27 21.50 3.50
CA GLY A 443 -5.00 22.10 3.89
C GLY A 443 -3.87 21.07 3.98
N TYR A 444 -3.99 19.96 3.24
CA TYR A 444 -2.99 18.91 3.22
C TYR A 444 -1.71 19.41 2.53
N GLU A 445 -0.64 19.56 3.29
CA GLU A 445 0.65 20.00 2.76
C GLU A 445 1.71 18.91 2.99
N PRO A 446 1.91 17.99 2.01
CA PRO A 446 2.78 16.82 2.20
C PRO A 446 4.17 17.24 2.65
N LEU A 447 4.62 16.65 3.75
CA LEU A 447 5.93 16.89 4.32
C LEU A 447 7.02 16.30 3.43
N TRP A 448 6.80 15.06 2.98
CA TRP A 448 7.76 14.29 2.23
C TRP A 448 7.48 14.34 0.72
N SER A 449 8.52 14.55 -0.08
CA SER A 449 8.55 14.08 -1.45
C SER A 449 8.90 12.60 -1.51
N THR A 450 8.65 11.94 -2.65
CA THR A 450 8.98 10.52 -2.79
C THR A 450 10.47 10.22 -2.64
N ARG A 451 11.33 11.14 -3.07
CA ARG A 451 12.79 10.99 -2.93
C ARG A 451 13.23 11.12 -1.48
N GLU A 452 12.78 12.15 -0.76
CA GLU A 452 13.10 12.35 0.66
C GLU A 452 12.58 11.20 1.53
N GLY A 453 11.34 10.75 1.28
CA GLY A 453 10.75 9.61 2.01
C GLY A 453 11.55 8.32 1.79
N LEU A 454 12.07 8.09 0.58
CA LEU A 454 12.94 6.94 0.31
C LEU A 454 14.28 7.07 1.02
N CYS A 455 14.90 8.26 1.00
CA CYS A 455 16.13 8.52 1.76
C CYS A 455 15.93 8.21 3.25
N LYS A 456 14.84 8.70 3.85
CA LYS A 456 14.50 8.45 5.25
C LYS A 456 14.33 6.97 5.55
N LEU A 457 13.58 6.26 4.71
CA LEU A 457 13.37 4.83 4.86
C LEU A 457 14.69 4.06 4.84
N VAL A 458 15.60 4.38 3.92
CA VAL A 458 16.91 3.71 3.85
C VAL A 458 17.77 4.03 5.07
N ASP A 459 17.81 5.30 5.50
CA ASP A 459 18.56 5.72 6.68
C ASP A 459 18.07 5.00 7.96
N GLU A 460 16.75 4.93 8.16
CA GLU A 460 16.18 4.19 9.30
C GLU A 460 16.45 2.69 9.23
N HIS A 461 16.40 2.09 8.04
CA HIS A 461 16.73 0.68 7.86
C HIS A 461 18.21 0.38 8.18
N ILE A 462 19.13 1.27 7.78
CA ILE A 462 20.56 1.18 8.12
C ILE A 462 20.75 1.30 9.63
N LYS A 463 20.13 2.30 10.27
CA LYS A 463 20.18 2.51 11.73
C LYS A 463 19.60 1.33 12.52
N ALA A 464 18.60 0.64 11.98
CA ALA A 464 18.04 -0.59 12.55
C ALA A 464 18.91 -1.85 12.33
N GLY A 465 20.09 -1.71 11.71
CA GLY A 465 21.01 -2.82 11.45
C GLY A 465 20.50 -3.79 10.38
N GLY A 466 19.71 -3.31 9.42
CA GLY A 466 19.16 -4.13 8.33
C GLY A 466 18.00 -5.04 8.73
N LYS A 467 17.52 -4.93 9.98
CA LYS A 467 16.30 -5.62 10.43
C LYS A 467 15.09 -4.81 9.99
N ALA A 468 14.07 -5.49 9.46
CA ALA A 468 12.75 -4.89 9.33
C ALA A 468 11.82 -5.45 10.39
N GLU A 469 10.77 -4.67 10.66
CA GLU A 469 9.64 -5.18 11.41
C GLU A 469 8.91 -6.24 10.63
N GLU A 470 8.68 -7.36 11.30
CA GLU A 470 7.97 -8.49 10.76
C GLU A 470 6.48 -8.15 10.65
N ARG A 471 6.05 -7.72 9.47
CA ARG A 471 4.62 -7.74 9.14
C ARG A 471 4.23 -9.20 8.92
N SER A 472 3.15 -9.65 9.57
CA SER A 472 2.52 -10.93 9.25
C SER A 472 2.15 -10.95 7.77
N ILE A 473 2.95 -11.67 6.98
CA ILE A 473 2.61 -12.48 5.80
C ILE A 473 1.32 -12.02 5.10
N ALA A 474 1.38 -10.84 4.49
CA ALA A 474 0.50 -10.43 3.41
C ALA A 474 1.39 -9.69 2.43
N GLY A 475 2.11 -10.48 1.63
CA GLY A 475 3.21 -10.03 0.81
C GLY A 475 2.81 -8.98 -0.22
N GLY A 476 3.57 -7.90 -0.25
CA GLY A 476 3.77 -7.13 -1.47
C GLY A 476 5.12 -7.54 -2.02
N GLY A 477 5.12 -8.07 -3.23
CA GLY A 477 6.30 -8.55 -3.94
C GLY A 477 6.38 -10.07 -4.05
N VAL A 478 7.15 -10.50 -5.04
CA VAL A 478 7.38 -11.89 -5.42
C VAL A 478 8.84 -12.20 -5.10
N SER A 479 9.10 -12.84 -3.96
CA SER A 479 10.42 -13.41 -3.69
C SER A 479 10.55 -14.75 -4.41
N LEU A 480 11.51 -14.85 -5.35
CA LEU A 480 11.80 -16.09 -6.07
C LEU A 480 12.89 -16.95 -5.39
N GLY A 481 13.22 -16.69 -4.12
CA GLY A 481 14.12 -17.56 -3.33
C GLY A 481 15.59 -17.58 -3.77
N PHE A 482 16.02 -16.67 -4.64
CA PHE A 482 17.43 -16.58 -5.07
C PHE A 482 18.26 -15.71 -4.13
N ALA A 483 18.51 -16.16 -2.90
CA ALA A 483 19.54 -15.55 -2.06
C ALA A 483 20.92 -15.98 -2.59
N SER A 484 21.66 -15.07 -3.23
CA SER A 484 23.05 -15.35 -3.62
C SER A 484 23.96 -15.30 -2.39
N SER A 485 24.85 -16.29 -2.24
CA SER A 485 25.81 -16.41 -1.13
C SER A 485 26.81 -15.24 -1.01
N LYS A 486 26.79 -14.26 -1.92
CA LYS A 486 27.60 -13.04 -1.85
C LYS A 486 27.05 -11.99 -0.85
N ALA A 487 25.78 -12.06 -0.47
CA ALA A 487 25.13 -11.07 0.39
C ALA A 487 25.62 -11.05 1.84
N GLN A 488 26.12 -12.18 2.37
CA GLN A 488 26.60 -12.27 3.76
C GLN A 488 27.94 -11.57 4.01
N ARG A 489 28.74 -11.28 2.97
CA ARG A 489 30.05 -10.61 3.12
C ARG A 489 29.97 -9.07 3.11
N GLY A 490 28.84 -8.49 2.68
CA GLY A 490 28.66 -7.04 2.63
C GLY A 490 28.41 -6.40 4.00
N VAL A 491 27.68 -7.10 4.88
CA VAL A 491 27.27 -6.60 6.21
C VAL A 491 28.48 -6.32 7.11
N GLY A 492 29.57 -7.11 7.00
CA GLY A 492 30.79 -6.87 7.77
C GLY A 492 31.58 -5.62 7.35
N ARG A 493 31.53 -5.24 6.05
CA ARG A 493 32.30 -4.10 5.53
C ARG A 493 31.64 -2.74 5.76
N VAL A 494 30.31 -2.69 5.90
CA VAL A 494 29.58 -1.44 6.16
C VAL A 494 29.77 -1.00 7.61
N VAL A 495 29.85 -1.93 8.56
CA VAL A 495 30.11 -1.63 9.98
C VAL A 495 31.55 -1.11 10.19
N GLU A 496 32.54 -1.63 9.45
CA GLU A 496 33.93 -1.18 9.56
C GLU A 496 34.23 0.17 8.87
N LYS A 497 33.42 0.61 7.90
CA LYS A 497 33.67 1.86 7.15
C LYS A 497 33.01 3.11 7.74
N ILE A 498 32.11 2.96 8.70
CA ILE A 498 31.37 4.09 9.32
C ILE A 498 31.97 4.49 10.68
N ASP A 499 33.04 3.83 11.13
CA ASP A 499 33.75 4.19 12.37
C ASP A 499 35.15 4.76 12.10
N PRO A 500 35.30 6.04 11.71
CA PRO A 500 36.60 6.69 11.62
C PRO A 500 36.88 7.55 12.84
N VAL A 501 36.71 7.05 14.08
CA VAL A 501 37.38 7.62 15.25
C VAL A 501 37.76 6.50 16.22
N GLY A 502 39.01 6.06 16.14
CA GLY A 502 39.59 5.12 17.09
C GLY A 502 39.53 5.67 18.52
N VAL A 503 38.85 4.95 19.40
CA VAL A 503 39.12 5.01 20.83
C VAL A 503 40.31 4.09 21.08
N VAL A 504 41.50 4.69 21.17
CA VAL A 504 42.67 4.04 21.77
C VAL A 504 42.53 4.18 23.29
N ASN A 505 42.81 3.07 23.98
CA ASN A 505 42.83 2.87 25.43
C ASN A 505 43.32 4.06 26.27
#